data_AF-A0A425XXC2-F1
#
_entry.id   AF-A0A425XXC2-F1
#
_cell.length_a   1.000
_cell.length_b   1.000
_cell.length_c   1.000
_cell.angle_alpha   90.00
_cell.angle_beta   90.00
_cell.angle_gamma   90.00
#
_symmetry.space_group_name_H-M   'P 1'
#
loop_
_entity.id
_entity.type
_entity.pdbx_description
1 polymer ?
#
loop_
_entity_poly.entity_id
_entity_poly.type
_entity_poly.pdbx_seq_one_letter_code
_entity_poly.pdbx_strand_id
1 'polypeptide(L)'
;MKDNIYIKALEIGFRNETTGISFDDVVKELGLVEKLKDESFRVNFAIWFYTNFYHKDLESLALSSKTGGPIGNHYRISKSRIKDVDDCSADKSYIKGESIQKYIDYLEIKESRESSQTAKKISYISIGIAILSIFLSPFISRIIPEKPKQVIVTENRDKTDDAEILERLTKIDSTINSTIIKLSLIADKNVEVPIKKRAKVNSVKH
;
A
#
# COMPACT_ATOMS: atom_id res chain seq x y z
N MET A 1 12.01 -1.67 6.99
CA MET A 1 12.51 -2.24 5.71
C MET A 1 13.67 -1.37 5.27
N LYS A 2 14.83 -1.93 4.93
CA LYS A 2 15.98 -1.11 4.53
C LYS A 2 15.61 -0.35 3.25
N ASP A 3 15.83 0.96 3.24
CA ASP A 3 15.51 1.82 2.09
C ASP A 3 16.26 1.32 0.85
N ASN A 4 15.53 0.73 -0.09
CA ASN A 4 16.09 0.26 -1.35
C ASN A 4 16.19 1.46 -2.32
N ILE A 5 17.40 1.79 -2.75
CA ILE A 5 17.68 2.92 -3.65
C ILE A 5 16.88 2.86 -4.95
N TYR A 6 16.61 1.66 -5.45
CA TYR A 6 15.87 1.45 -6.69
C TYR A 6 14.39 1.78 -6.52
N ILE A 7 13.80 1.38 -5.39
CA ILE A 7 12.40 1.73 -5.08
C ILE A 7 12.27 3.24 -4.87
N LYS A 8 13.22 3.88 -4.18
CA LYS A 8 13.21 5.34 -4.02
C LYS A 8 13.38 6.07 -5.36
N ALA A 9 14.23 5.57 -6.25
CA ALA A 9 14.33 6.12 -7.59
C ALA A 9 13.00 6.02 -8.35
N LEU A 10 12.29 4.88 -8.25
CA LEU A 10 10.94 4.73 -8.83
C LEU A 10 9.93 5.68 -8.19
N GLU A 11 9.97 5.88 -6.86
CA GLU A 11 9.13 6.86 -6.16
C GLU A 11 9.37 8.29 -6.66
N ILE A 12 10.64 8.68 -6.84
CA ILE A 12 11.00 9.98 -7.42
C ILE A 12 10.43 10.09 -8.84
N GLY A 13 10.63 9.07 -9.67
CA GLY A 13 10.09 9.02 -11.03
C GLY A 13 8.57 9.14 -11.07
N PHE A 14 7.87 8.41 -10.21
CA PHE A 14 6.41 8.43 -10.10
C PHE A 14 5.89 9.82 -9.70
N ARG A 15 6.54 10.50 -8.76
CA ARG A 15 6.17 11.89 -8.39
C ARG A 15 6.40 12.90 -9.51
N ASN A 16 7.28 12.60 -10.46
CA ASN A 16 7.66 13.45 -11.59
C ASN A 16 7.18 12.86 -12.94
N GLU A 17 6.11 12.08 -12.94
CA GLU A 17 5.63 11.39 -14.15
C GLU A 17 5.39 12.33 -15.33
N THR A 18 4.83 13.51 -15.08
CA THR A 18 4.48 14.50 -16.12
C THR A 18 5.64 15.42 -16.50
N THR A 19 6.49 15.78 -15.54
CA THR A 19 7.60 16.72 -15.74
C THR A 19 8.90 16.04 -16.19
N GLY A 20 9.02 14.75 -15.94
CA GLY A 20 10.26 13.99 -16.08
C GLY A 20 11.27 14.30 -14.97
N ILE A 21 12.30 13.47 -14.88
CA ILE A 21 13.42 13.61 -13.94
C ILE A 21 14.72 13.25 -14.64
N SER A 22 15.80 14.00 -14.39
CA SER A 22 17.12 13.68 -14.95
C SER A 22 17.84 12.64 -14.11
N PHE A 23 18.82 11.95 -14.70
CA PHE A 23 19.65 11.00 -13.96
C PHE A 23 20.38 11.70 -12.81
N ASP A 24 20.94 12.88 -13.07
CA ASP A 24 21.66 13.67 -12.06
C ASP A 24 20.76 14.14 -10.91
N ASP A 25 19.52 14.55 -11.21
CA ASP A 25 18.55 14.93 -10.19
C ASP A 25 18.25 13.75 -9.26
N VAL A 26 18.02 12.54 -9.82
CA VAL A 26 17.79 11.32 -9.02
C VAL A 26 19.01 10.97 -8.17
N VAL A 27 20.20 11.02 -8.76
CA VAL A 27 21.46 10.75 -8.06
C VAL A 27 21.66 11.69 -6.87
N LYS A 28 21.38 12.98 -7.08
CA LYS A 28 21.49 14.01 -6.05
C LYS A 28 20.47 13.81 -4.94
N GLU A 29 19.21 13.56 -5.29
CA GLU A 29 18.13 13.35 -4.31
C GLU A 29 18.36 12.09 -3.46
N LEU A 30 18.95 11.05 -4.06
CA LEU A 30 19.30 9.81 -3.35
C LEU A 30 20.64 9.86 -2.59
N GLY A 31 21.40 10.96 -2.71
CA GLY A 31 22.71 11.10 -2.07
C GLY A 31 23.75 10.10 -2.59
N LEU A 32 23.70 9.76 -3.89
CA LEU A 32 24.55 8.73 -4.51
C LEU A 32 25.85 9.27 -5.12
N VAL A 33 26.09 10.59 -5.07
CA VAL A 33 27.25 11.26 -5.71
C VAL A 33 28.57 10.56 -5.38
N GLU A 34 28.82 10.24 -4.12
CA GLU A 34 30.06 9.56 -3.70
C GLU A 34 30.15 8.11 -4.16
N LYS A 35 29.01 7.39 -4.20
CA LYS A 35 28.98 5.98 -4.63
C LYS A 35 29.20 5.83 -6.12
N LEU A 36 28.84 6.84 -6.91
CA LEU A 36 29.05 6.83 -8.35
C LEU A 36 30.51 7.09 -8.76
N LYS A 37 31.40 7.39 -7.81
CA LYS A 37 32.85 7.34 -8.05
C LYS A 37 33.32 5.91 -8.33
N ASP A 38 32.63 4.90 -7.80
CA ASP A 38 32.81 3.53 -8.28
C ASP A 38 32.14 3.37 -9.65
N GLU A 39 32.98 3.24 -10.66
CA GLU A 39 32.59 3.07 -12.05
C GLU A 39 31.65 1.87 -12.23
N SER A 40 31.86 0.78 -11.49
CA SER A 40 31.04 -0.44 -11.61
C SER A 40 29.62 -0.20 -11.10
N PHE A 41 29.48 0.41 -9.92
CA PHE A 41 28.19 0.84 -9.41
C PHE A 41 27.51 1.82 -10.36
N ARG A 42 28.24 2.81 -10.87
CA ARG A 42 27.71 3.83 -11.78
C ARG A 42 27.16 3.23 -13.08
N VAL A 43 27.91 2.35 -13.73
CA VAL A 43 27.43 1.66 -14.94
C VAL A 43 26.17 0.85 -14.66
N ASN A 44 26.16 0.06 -13.57
CA ASN A 44 25.00 -0.74 -13.21
C ASN A 44 23.77 0.11 -12.87
N PHE A 45 23.96 1.22 -12.16
CA PHE A 45 22.88 2.12 -11.81
C PHE A 45 22.34 2.85 -13.04
N ALA A 46 23.20 3.28 -13.97
CA ALA A 46 22.81 3.86 -15.24
C ALA A 46 22.02 2.87 -16.12
N ILE A 47 22.50 1.63 -16.27
CA ILE A 47 21.77 0.57 -16.98
C ILE A 47 20.38 0.39 -16.36
N TRP A 48 20.32 0.26 -15.03
CA TRP A 48 19.06 0.08 -14.33
C TRP A 48 18.12 1.28 -14.55
N PHE A 49 18.64 2.51 -14.44
CA PHE A 49 17.87 3.73 -14.62
C PHE A 49 17.27 3.80 -16.03
N TYR A 50 18.08 3.73 -17.09
CA TYR A 50 17.58 3.85 -18.46
C TYR A 50 16.80 2.61 -18.96
N THR A 51 16.85 1.50 -18.23
CA THR A 51 15.91 0.39 -18.43
C THR A 51 14.51 0.78 -17.94
N ASN A 52 14.41 1.51 -16.82
CA ASN A 52 13.14 1.87 -16.16
C ASN A 52 12.60 3.27 -16.54
N PHE A 53 13.46 4.14 -17.07
CA PHE A 53 13.13 5.48 -17.48
C PHE A 53 13.38 5.61 -18.98
N TYR A 54 12.40 6.09 -19.71
CA TYR A 54 12.49 6.42 -21.12
C TYR A 54 13.33 7.68 -21.32
N HIS A 55 14.33 7.57 -22.18
CA HIS A 55 15.13 8.70 -22.65
C HIS A 55 15.37 8.54 -24.14
N LYS A 56 15.04 9.56 -24.92
CA LYS A 56 15.02 9.50 -26.40
C LYS A 56 16.34 8.99 -26.99
N ASP A 57 17.47 9.50 -26.49
CA ASP A 57 18.78 9.21 -27.08
C ASP A 57 19.47 7.97 -26.48
N LEU A 58 19.02 7.53 -25.30
CA LEU A 58 19.66 6.43 -24.55
C LEU A 58 18.82 5.15 -24.56
N GLU A 59 17.58 5.20 -25.02
CA GLU A 59 16.71 4.02 -25.10
C GLU A 59 17.35 2.89 -25.92
N SER A 60 17.93 3.22 -27.08
CA SER A 60 18.60 2.24 -27.94
C SER A 60 19.86 1.62 -27.30
N LEU A 61 20.49 2.32 -26.35
CA LEU A 61 21.66 1.86 -25.62
C LEU A 61 21.27 0.99 -24.41
N ALA A 62 20.18 1.35 -23.75
CA ALA A 62 19.63 0.59 -22.63
C ALA A 62 18.91 -0.69 -23.07
N LEU A 63 18.31 -0.69 -24.26
CA LEU A 63 17.50 -1.80 -24.77
C LEU A 63 18.21 -2.68 -25.80
N SER A 64 19.52 -2.55 -25.98
CA SER A 64 20.23 -3.20 -27.09
C SER A 64 19.92 -4.69 -27.19
N SER A 65 19.06 -4.98 -28.17
CA SER A 65 18.67 -6.26 -28.75
C SER A 65 18.76 -7.48 -27.81
N LYS A 66 17.58 -7.97 -27.39
CA LYS A 66 17.34 -9.40 -27.07
C LYS A 66 17.55 -10.33 -28.28
N THR A 67 18.11 -9.84 -29.38
CA THR A 67 18.20 -10.52 -30.68
C THR A 67 19.68 -10.79 -31.01
N GLY A 68 20.24 -11.83 -30.38
CA GLY A 68 21.63 -12.21 -30.66
C GLY A 68 22.19 -13.44 -29.93
N GLY A 69 21.49 -14.57 -29.90
CA GLY A 69 22.08 -15.89 -29.60
C GLY A 69 22.14 -16.33 -28.12
N PRO A 70 22.59 -17.58 -27.85
CA PRO A 70 22.45 -18.25 -26.56
C PRO A 70 23.37 -17.72 -25.45
N ILE A 71 24.15 -16.66 -25.71
CA ILE A 71 25.22 -16.17 -24.85
C ILE A 71 25.18 -14.64 -24.84
N GLY A 72 24.49 -14.06 -23.86
CA GLY A 72 24.72 -12.68 -23.41
C GLY A 72 23.63 -11.66 -23.77
N ASN A 73 22.81 -11.32 -22.77
CA ASN A 73 22.07 -10.05 -22.75
C ASN A 73 23.10 -8.90 -22.60
N HIS A 74 23.65 -8.43 -23.72
CA HIS A 74 24.62 -7.33 -23.69
C HIS A 74 23.88 -6.00 -23.71
N TYR A 75 23.79 -5.34 -22.55
CA TYR A 75 23.50 -3.90 -22.50
C TYR A 75 24.62 -3.13 -23.21
N ARG A 76 24.28 -2.15 -24.06
CA ARG A 76 25.27 -1.30 -24.75
C ARG A 76 25.84 -0.22 -23.85
N ILE A 77 25.16 0.13 -22.75
CA ILE A 77 25.77 0.92 -21.68
C ILE A 77 26.81 0.03 -20.98
N SER A 78 28.07 0.38 -21.14
CA SER A 78 29.22 -0.30 -20.56
C SER A 78 30.22 0.73 -20.06
N LYS A 79 31.30 0.29 -19.40
CA LYS A 79 32.40 1.17 -18.98
C LYS A 79 32.93 2.03 -20.14
N SER A 80 33.05 1.48 -21.34
CA SER A 80 33.57 2.21 -22.51
C SER A 80 32.59 3.23 -23.10
N ARG A 81 31.29 3.13 -22.77
CA ARG A 81 30.22 3.99 -23.30
C ARG A 81 29.51 4.81 -22.22
N ILE A 82 30.05 4.86 -21.01
CA ILE A 82 29.45 5.64 -19.92
C ILE A 82 29.48 7.14 -20.19
N LYS A 83 30.36 7.61 -21.09
CA LYS A 83 30.38 9.01 -21.55
C LYS A 83 29.09 9.41 -22.26
N ASP A 84 28.50 8.50 -23.05
CA ASP A 84 27.21 8.74 -23.70
C ASP A 84 26.10 9.00 -22.66
N VAL A 85 26.22 8.40 -21.48
CA VAL A 85 25.31 8.67 -20.35
C VAL A 85 25.57 10.03 -19.73
N ASP A 86 26.83 10.46 -19.62
CA ASP A 86 27.20 11.76 -19.05
C ASP A 86 26.73 12.91 -19.91
N ASP A 87 26.83 12.75 -21.24
CA ASP A 87 26.44 13.80 -22.18
C ASP A 87 24.92 14.10 -22.11
N CYS A 88 24.12 13.13 -21.64
CA CYS A 88 22.67 13.24 -21.49
C CYS A 88 22.19 13.16 -20.03
N SER A 89 23.08 13.17 -19.02
CA SER A 89 22.68 12.88 -17.63
C SER A 89 21.76 13.95 -17.01
N ALA A 90 21.87 15.18 -17.52
CA ALA A 90 21.05 16.32 -17.14
C ALA A 90 19.70 16.38 -17.87
N ASP A 91 19.54 15.61 -18.94
CA ASP A 91 18.32 15.60 -19.74
C ASP A 91 17.19 14.84 -19.04
N LYS A 92 15.95 15.25 -19.32
CA LYS A 92 14.77 14.68 -18.66
C LYS A 92 14.46 13.29 -19.21
N SER A 93 14.30 12.35 -18.29
CA SER A 93 13.81 11.00 -18.55
C SER A 93 12.44 10.80 -17.89
N TYR A 94 11.61 9.97 -18.50
CA TYR A 94 10.23 9.73 -18.06
C TYR A 94 10.08 8.30 -17.56
N ILE A 95 9.46 8.10 -16.41
CA ILE A 95 9.25 6.74 -15.88
C ILE A 95 8.39 5.92 -16.85
N LYS A 96 8.79 4.68 -17.15
CA LYS A 96 8.05 3.80 -18.06
C LYS A 96 6.84 3.17 -17.34
N GLY A 97 5.80 2.84 -18.10
CA GLY A 97 4.60 2.18 -17.57
C GLY A 97 4.89 0.88 -16.78
N GLU A 98 5.80 0.03 -17.27
CA GLU A 98 6.22 -1.17 -16.53
C GLU A 98 6.88 -0.86 -15.18
N SER A 99 7.59 0.26 -15.11
CA SER A 99 8.29 0.70 -13.90
C SER A 99 7.33 1.37 -12.91
N ILE A 100 6.31 2.07 -13.42
CA ILE A 100 5.16 2.52 -12.62
C ILE A 100 4.46 1.32 -11.99
N GLN A 101 4.15 0.28 -12.77
CA GLN A 101 3.49 -0.93 -12.24
C GLN A 101 4.31 -1.58 -11.12
N LYS A 102 5.63 -1.76 -11.32
CA LYS A 102 6.53 -2.30 -10.27
C LYS A 102 6.50 -1.48 -8.98
N TYR A 103 6.34 -0.16 -9.09
CA TYR A 103 6.23 0.72 -7.93
C TYR A 103 4.87 0.58 -7.23
N ILE A 104 3.78 0.47 -8.00
CA ILE A 104 2.44 0.21 -7.45
C ILE A 104 2.40 -1.15 -6.75
N ASP A 105 2.90 -2.21 -7.38
CA ASP A 105 2.99 -3.55 -6.78
C ASP A 105 3.77 -3.51 -5.45
N TYR A 106 4.85 -2.71 -5.39
CA TYR A 106 5.59 -2.51 -4.16
C TYR A 106 4.74 -1.84 -3.06
N LEU A 107 3.94 -0.83 -3.40
CA LEU A 107 3.04 -0.16 -2.45
C LEU A 107 1.98 -1.14 -1.92
N GLU A 108 1.37 -1.94 -2.80
CA GLU A 108 0.38 -2.94 -2.43
C GLU A 108 0.95 -4.01 -1.50
N ILE A 109 2.17 -4.50 -1.77
CA ILE A 109 2.85 -5.46 -0.89
C ILE A 109 3.19 -4.82 0.46
N LYS A 110 3.60 -3.55 0.46
CA LYS A 110 3.89 -2.81 1.69
C LYS A 110 2.63 -2.67 2.55
N GLU A 111 1.52 -2.23 1.97
CA GLU A 111 0.24 -2.12 2.64
C GLU A 111 -0.27 -3.47 3.13
N SER A 112 -0.18 -4.52 2.30
CA SER A 112 -0.57 -5.89 2.67
C SER A 112 0.21 -6.39 3.89
N ARG A 113 1.49 -6.04 4.02
CA ARG A 113 2.30 -6.38 5.21
C ARG A 113 1.85 -5.62 6.45
N GLU A 114 1.55 -4.33 6.32
CA GLU A 114 1.06 -3.51 7.44
C GLU A 114 -0.32 -3.99 7.91
N SER A 115 -1.21 -4.33 6.97
CA SER A 115 -2.50 -4.96 7.24
C SER A 115 -2.33 -6.33 7.91
N SER A 116 -1.43 -7.17 7.41
CA SER A 116 -1.12 -8.48 8.03
C SER A 116 -0.59 -8.35 9.46
N GLN A 117 0.30 -7.38 9.71
CA GLN A 117 0.79 -7.11 11.07
C GLN A 117 -0.33 -6.64 12.00
N THR A 118 -1.23 -5.81 11.51
CA THR A 118 -2.40 -5.35 12.28
C THR A 118 -3.35 -6.50 12.57
N ALA A 119 -3.66 -7.34 11.58
CA ALA A 119 -4.47 -8.54 11.76
C ALA A 119 -3.85 -9.52 12.76
N LYS A 120 -2.52 -9.69 12.76
CA LYS A 120 -1.82 -10.49 13.78
C LYS A 120 -2.01 -9.93 15.19
N LYS A 121 -1.93 -8.61 15.37
CA LYS A 121 -2.19 -7.97 16.68
C LYS A 121 -3.62 -8.22 17.15
N ILE A 122 -4.60 -8.03 16.27
CA ILE A 122 -6.02 -8.29 16.58
C ILE A 122 -6.23 -9.77 16.93
N SER A 123 -5.62 -10.68 16.18
CA SER A 123 -5.67 -12.12 16.44
C SER A 123 -5.15 -12.47 17.84
N TYR A 124 -4.02 -11.91 18.26
CA TYR A 124 -3.50 -12.12 19.61
C TYR A 124 -4.46 -11.63 20.71
N ILE A 125 -5.13 -10.49 20.51
CA ILE A 125 -6.13 -9.98 21.45
C ILE A 125 -7.33 -10.95 21.54
N SER A 126 -7.84 -11.41 20.39
CA SER A 126 -8.95 -12.36 20.33
C SER A 126 -8.61 -13.69 21.02
N ILE A 127 -7.39 -14.20 20.82
CA ILE A 127 -6.90 -15.40 21.52
C ILE A 127 -6.91 -15.17 23.04
N GLY A 128 -6.43 -14.02 23.51
CA GLY A 128 -6.46 -13.67 24.93
C GLY A 128 -7.87 -13.65 25.52
N ILE A 129 -8.83 -13.03 24.82
CA ILE A 129 -10.24 -12.98 25.25
C ILE A 129 -10.86 -14.37 25.29
N ALA A 130 -10.55 -15.23 24.31
CA ALA A 130 -11.04 -16.60 24.27
C ALA A 130 -10.53 -17.40 25.48
N ILE A 131 -9.24 -17.30 25.80
CA ILE A 131 -8.64 -17.93 26.97
C ILE A 131 -9.33 -17.44 28.26
N LEU A 132 -9.50 -16.12 28.41
CA LEU A 132 -10.15 -15.54 29.59
C LEU A 132 -11.60 -16.03 29.76
N SER A 133 -12.35 -16.13 28.66
CA SER A 133 -13.73 -16.62 28.65
C SER A 133 -13.84 -18.08 29.13
N ILE A 134 -12.89 -18.94 28.75
CA ILE A 134 -12.84 -20.34 29.22
C ILE A 134 -12.68 -20.38 30.74
N PHE A 135 -11.83 -19.53 31.32
CA PHE A 135 -11.61 -19.49 32.77
C PHE A 135 -12.77 -18.85 33.55
N LEU A 136 -13.44 -17.83 32.98
CA LEU A 136 -14.57 -17.14 33.63
C LEU A 136 -15.88 -17.94 33.58
N SER A 137 -16.08 -18.77 32.55
CA SER A 137 -17.28 -19.59 32.37
C SER A 137 -17.72 -20.36 33.63
N PRO A 138 -16.86 -21.14 34.31
CA PRO A 138 -17.25 -21.86 35.53
C PRO A 138 -17.52 -20.93 36.73
N PHE A 139 -16.97 -19.72 36.76
CA PHE A 139 -17.25 -18.75 37.82
C PHE A 139 -18.63 -18.11 37.65
N ILE A 140 -18.98 -17.71 36.43
CA ILE A 140 -20.30 -17.12 36.12
C ILE A 140 -21.41 -18.16 36.35
N SER A 141 -21.19 -19.41 35.93
CA SER A 141 -22.14 -20.52 36.13
C SER A 141 -22.44 -20.80 37.62
N ARG A 142 -21.51 -20.50 38.54
CA ARG A 142 -21.75 -20.64 39.98
C ARG A 142 -22.52 -19.46 40.60
N ILE A 143 -22.42 -18.26 40.02
CA ILE A 143 -23.05 -17.05 40.56
C ILE A 143 -24.50 -16.91 40.09
N ILE A 144 -24.82 -17.40 38.90
CA ILE A 144 -26.18 -17.45 38.37
C ILE A 144 -26.64 -18.90 38.42
N PRO A 145 -27.19 -19.39 39.55
CA PRO A 145 -27.85 -20.68 39.55
C PRO A 145 -29.04 -20.58 38.58
N GLU A 146 -28.95 -21.27 37.45
CA GLU A 146 -30.12 -21.53 36.63
C GLU A 146 -31.09 -22.32 37.49
N LYS A 147 -32.11 -21.63 38.03
CA LYS A 147 -33.25 -22.31 38.62
C LYS A 147 -33.76 -23.29 37.56
N PRO A 148 -34.02 -24.56 37.91
CA PRO A 148 -34.57 -25.51 36.96
C PRO A 148 -35.79 -24.87 36.34
N LYS A 149 -35.68 -24.54 35.05
CA LYS A 149 -36.77 -23.99 34.29
C LYS A 149 -37.80 -25.12 34.26
N GLN A 150 -38.89 -24.96 35.01
CA GLN A 150 -40.01 -25.88 34.87
C GLN A 150 -40.38 -25.87 33.38
N VAL A 151 -40.15 -27.00 32.72
CA VAL A 151 -40.65 -27.24 31.39
C VAL A 151 -42.16 -27.36 31.57
N ILE A 152 -42.85 -26.23 31.52
CA ILE A 152 -44.28 -26.25 31.31
C ILE A 152 -44.41 -26.69 29.86
N VAL A 153 -44.74 -27.97 29.68
CA VAL A 153 -45.27 -28.46 28.40
C VAL A 153 -46.64 -27.79 28.27
N THR A 154 -46.65 -26.54 27.82
CA THR A 154 -47.87 -25.96 27.28
C THR A 154 -48.06 -26.62 25.93
N GLU A 155 -48.93 -27.63 25.90
CA GLU A 155 -49.64 -28.04 24.71
C GLU A 155 -50.52 -26.86 24.25
N ASN A 156 -49.87 -25.85 23.69
CA ASN A 156 -50.49 -24.76 22.95
C ASN A 156 -49.68 -24.61 21.65
N ARG A 157 -49.70 -25.69 20.86
CA ARG A 157 -49.63 -25.55 19.41
C ARG A 157 -50.90 -24.81 19.00
N ASP A 158 -50.83 -23.49 18.83
CA ASP A 158 -51.59 -22.72 17.81
C ASP A 158 -51.83 -21.24 18.11
N LYS A 159 -51.30 -20.64 19.18
CA LYS A 159 -51.53 -19.20 19.42
C LYS A 159 -50.29 -18.47 19.92
N THR A 160 -49.25 -18.42 19.09
CA THR A 160 -48.32 -17.29 19.17
C THR A 160 -48.84 -16.31 18.13
N ASP A 161 -49.38 -15.18 18.58
CA ASP A 161 -49.89 -14.15 17.67
C ASP A 161 -48.73 -13.75 16.74
N ASP A 162 -48.86 -14.07 15.44
CA ASP A 162 -47.85 -13.74 14.42
C ASP A 162 -47.47 -12.25 14.46
N ALA A 163 -48.38 -11.40 14.97
CA ALA A 163 -48.17 -9.99 15.25
C ALA A 163 -47.04 -9.71 16.27
N GLU A 164 -46.91 -10.49 17.34
CA GLU A 164 -45.85 -10.28 18.35
C GLU A 164 -44.46 -10.66 17.79
N ILE A 165 -44.41 -11.74 17.00
CA ILE A 165 -43.17 -12.15 16.34
C ILE A 165 -42.77 -11.09 15.29
N LEU A 166 -43.72 -10.59 14.51
CA LEU A 166 -43.49 -9.53 13.53
C LEU A 166 -43.03 -8.21 14.19
N GLU A 167 -43.60 -7.86 15.34
CA GLU A 167 -43.20 -6.69 16.11
C GLU A 167 -41.76 -6.81 16.63
N ARG A 168 -41.38 -7.99 17.13
CA ARG A 168 -40.00 -8.25 17.58
C ARG A 168 -39.01 -8.21 16.42
N LEU A 169 -39.36 -8.78 15.26
CA LEU A 169 -38.51 -8.76 14.07
C LEU A 169 -38.32 -7.34 13.53
N THR A 170 -39.39 -6.55 13.41
CA THR A 170 -39.31 -5.15 12.97
C THR A 170 -38.51 -4.26 13.93
N LYS A 171 -38.59 -4.53 15.25
CA LYS A 171 -37.75 -3.85 16.25
C LYS A 171 -36.26 -4.21 16.11
N ILE A 172 -35.94 -5.45 15.77
CA ILE A 172 -34.56 -5.88 15.50
C ILE A 172 -34.04 -5.21 14.23
N ASP A 173 -34.81 -5.22 13.14
CA ASP A 173 -34.41 -4.61 11.86
C ASP A 173 -34.18 -3.10 11.98
N SER A 174 -35.06 -2.40 12.70
CA SER A 174 -34.88 -0.95 12.94
C SER A 174 -33.64 -0.66 13.80
N THR A 175 -33.33 -1.51 14.78
CA THR A 175 -32.13 -1.37 15.62
C THR A 175 -30.86 -1.58 14.79
N ILE A 176 -30.84 -2.61 13.93
CA ILE A 176 -29.72 -2.92 13.03
C ILE A 176 -29.49 -1.75 12.07
N ASN A 177 -30.54 -1.28 11.38
CA ASN A 177 -30.43 -0.16 10.44
C ASN A 177 -29.94 1.13 11.12
N SER A 178 -30.42 1.43 12.33
CA SER A 178 -29.95 2.60 13.08
C SER A 178 -28.47 2.50 13.46
N THR A 179 -27.97 1.28 13.69
CA THR A 179 -26.56 1.03 14.06
C THR A 179 -25.67 1.15 12.83
N ILE A 180 -26.13 0.65 11.67
CA ILE A 180 -25.42 0.77 10.38
C ILE A 180 -25.28 2.25 9.99
N ILE A 181 -26.34 3.06 10.09
CA ILE A 181 -26.30 4.49 9.79
C ILE A 181 -25.34 5.25 10.73
N LYS A 182 -25.31 4.89 12.02
CA LYS A 182 -24.35 5.48 12.96
C LYS A 182 -22.91 5.13 12.59
N LEU A 183 -22.65 3.89 12.17
CA LEU A 183 -21.32 3.45 11.76
C LEU A 183 -20.87 4.13 10.46
N SER A 184 -21.77 4.32 9.47
CA SER A 184 -21.43 5.04 8.24
C SER A 184 -21.11 6.52 8.48
N LEU A 185 -21.87 7.19 9.34
CA LEU A 185 -21.60 8.59 9.73
C LEU A 185 -20.28 8.77 10.48
N ILE A 186 -19.85 7.76 11.25
CA ILE A 186 -18.54 7.76 11.92
C ILE A 186 -17.42 7.50 10.91
N ALA A 187 -17.65 6.64 9.93
CA ALA A 187 -16.68 6.40 8.85
C ALA A 187 -16.45 7.67 8.02
N ASP A 188 -17.52 8.37 7.63
CA ASP A 188 -17.42 9.60 6.82
C ASP A 188 -16.75 10.75 7.59
N LYS A 189 -17.02 10.90 8.90
CA LYS A 189 -16.37 11.93 9.73
C LYS A 189 -14.87 11.73 9.94
N ASN A 190 -14.35 10.50 9.75
CA ASN A 190 -12.93 10.22 9.87
C ASN A 190 -12.15 10.35 8.54
N VAL A 191 -12.84 10.70 7.43
CA VAL A 191 -12.21 10.95 6.12
C VAL A 191 -11.87 12.43 5.91
N GLU A 192 -12.40 13.37 6.70
CA GLU A 192 -11.99 14.78 6.68
C GLU A 192 -10.70 15.03 7.48
N VAL A 193 -9.59 14.48 6.99
CA VAL A 193 -8.26 15.00 7.34
C VAL A 193 -8.08 16.34 6.60
N PRO A 194 -7.78 17.45 7.29
CA PRO A 194 -7.66 18.75 6.65
C PRO A 194 -6.44 18.78 5.73
N ILE A 195 -6.70 18.82 4.42
CA ILE A 195 -5.70 19.21 3.42
C ILE A 195 -5.35 20.67 3.71
N LYS A 196 -4.26 20.87 4.45
CA LYS A 196 -3.60 22.18 4.60
C LYS A 196 -3.21 22.68 3.21
N LYS A 197 -4.03 23.56 2.64
CA LYS A 197 -3.70 24.42 1.51
C LYS A 197 -2.43 25.20 1.85
N ARG A 198 -1.30 24.83 1.25
CA ARG A 198 -0.10 25.69 1.22
C ARG A 198 -0.29 26.77 0.17
N ALA A 199 -0.12 28.00 0.65
CA ALA A 199 -0.38 29.25 -0.04
C ALA A 199 0.57 29.49 -1.22
N LYS A 200 0.03 30.24 -2.19
CA LYS A 200 0.73 30.97 -3.26
C LYS A 200 1.95 31.71 -2.70
N VAL A 201 3.10 31.57 -3.36
CA VAL A 201 4.21 32.51 -3.25
C VAL A 201 4.48 33.09 -4.64
N ASN A 202 3.92 34.28 -4.81
CA ASN A 202 4.40 35.48 -5.51
C ASN A 202 5.26 35.33 -6.77
N SER A 203 4.69 35.80 -7.88
CA SER A 203 5.41 36.50 -8.94
C SER A 203 6.06 37.77 -8.39
N VAL A 204 7.35 37.95 -8.65
CA VAL A 204 7.98 39.28 -8.63
C VAL A 204 8.58 39.50 -10.01
N LYS A 205 8.06 40.52 -10.68
CA LYS A 205 8.65 41.18 -11.84
C LYS A 205 9.99 41.80 -11.43
N HIS A 206 11.03 41.59 -12.21
CA HIS A 206 11.85 42.64 -12.81
C HIS A 206 12.78 42.04 -13.87
#